data_AF-A0A8S8YJG9-F1
#
_entry.id   AF-A0A8S8YJG9-F1
#
_cell.length_a   1.000
_cell.length_b   1.000
_cell.length_c   1.000
_cell.angle_alpha   90.00
_cell.angle_beta   90.00
_cell.angle_gamma   90.00
#
_symmetry.space_group_name_H-M   'P 1'
#
loop_
_entity.id
_entity.type
_entity.pdbx_description
1 polymer ?
#
loop_
_entity_poly.entity_id
_entity_poly.type
_entity_poly.pdbx_seq_one_letter_code
_entity_poly.pdbx_strand_id
1 'polypeptide(L)'
;MIGFICWKLVWPDTEHGMLYGFLVGSILAATDPVSVLALVKTLGAPKRLSVLIEGESLFNDGTAVVLFNILLATTLAIASPAGIEVSFMDVFTARFE
;
A
#
# COMPACT_ATOMS: atom_id res chain seq x y z
N MET A 1 8.29 6.70 -2.77
CA MET A 1 9.06 7.87 -2.26
C MET A 1 8.85 8.07 -0.76
N ILE A 2 7.61 8.15 -0.28
CA ILE A 2 7.29 8.34 1.14
C ILE A 2 7.93 7.27 2.04
N GLY A 3 7.88 5.99 1.65
CA GLY A 3 8.49 4.94 2.47
C GLY A 3 10.01 5.07 2.69
N PHE A 4 10.74 5.58 1.69
CA PHE A 4 12.18 5.87 1.85
C PHE A 4 12.43 7.04 2.81
N ILE A 5 11.58 8.07 2.74
CA ILE A 5 11.65 9.23 3.63
C ILE A 5 11.32 8.80 5.07
N CYS A 6 10.23 8.04 5.26
CA CYS A 6 9.83 7.51 6.56
C CYS A 6 10.91 6.64 7.18
N TRP A 7 11.53 5.74 6.41
CA TRP A 7 12.66 4.95 6.91
C TRP A 7 13.79 5.85 7.41
N LYS A 8 14.27 6.78 6.58
CA LYS A 8 15.43 7.61 6.92
C LYS A 8 15.17 8.57 8.07
N LEU A 9 13.94 9.04 8.26
CA LEU A 9 13.60 9.99 9.32
C LEU A 9 13.20 9.33 10.64
N VAL A 10 12.50 8.18 10.59
CA VAL A 10 11.90 7.56 11.78
C VAL A 10 12.73 6.38 12.29
N TRP A 11 13.34 5.60 11.39
CA TRP A 11 14.11 4.39 11.72
C TRP A 11 15.49 4.34 11.03
N PRO A 12 16.35 5.37 11.20
CA PRO A 12 17.65 5.41 10.52
C PRO A 12 18.59 4.28 10.96
N ASP A 13 18.58 3.94 12.26
CA ASP A 13 19.52 3.00 12.88
C ASP A 13 18.87 1.68 13.31
N THR A 14 17.58 1.47 12.98
CA THR A 14 16.87 0.24 13.33
C THR A 14 17.20 -0.87 12.34
N GLU A 15 17.49 -2.06 12.87
CA GLU A 15 17.61 -3.26 12.06
C GLU A 15 16.31 -3.48 11.29
N HIS A 16 16.39 -3.64 9.96
CA HIS A 16 15.22 -3.72 9.07
C HIS A 16 14.37 -2.44 8.97
N GLY A 17 14.87 -1.26 9.38
CA GLY A 17 14.13 0.01 9.29
C GLY A 17 13.57 0.32 7.90
N MET A 18 14.23 -0.15 6.83
CA MET A 18 13.76 -0.01 5.45
C MET A 18 12.46 -0.78 5.19
N LEU A 19 12.31 -1.98 5.76
CA LEU A 19 11.08 -2.77 5.67
C LEU A 19 9.91 -2.04 6.33
N TYR A 20 10.11 -1.47 7.53
CA TYR A 20 9.08 -0.67 8.20
C TYR A 20 8.71 0.58 7.40
N GLY A 21 9.70 1.28 6.83
CA GLY A 21 9.45 2.42 5.96
C GLY A 21 8.63 2.04 4.72
N PHE A 22 8.93 0.91 4.08
CA PHE A 22 8.15 0.43 2.94
C PHE A 22 6.77 -0.07 3.31
N LEU A 23 6.60 -0.70 4.47
CA LEU A 23 5.30 -1.13 5.01
C LEU A 23 4.37 0.09 5.22
N VAL A 24 4.90 1.17 5.78
CA VAL A 24 4.16 2.43 5.89
C VAL A 24 3.90 3.04 4.51
N GLY A 25 4.92 2.99 3.63
CA GLY A 25 4.82 3.49 2.27
C GLY A 25 3.76 2.78 1.42
N SER A 26 3.52 1.49 1.65
CA SER A 26 2.51 0.72 0.91
C SER A 26 1.09 1.07 1.37
N ILE A 27 0.84 1.25 2.67
CA ILE A 27 -0.45 1.76 3.16
C ILE A 27 -0.75 3.14 2.57
N LEU A 28 0.25 4.02 2.54
CA LEU A 28 0.11 5.38 2.02
C LEU A 28 0.12 5.44 0.48
N ALA A 29 0.35 4.33 -0.22
CA ALA A 29 0.35 4.30 -1.67
C ALA A 29 -1.06 4.37 -2.25
N ALA A 30 -2.07 3.88 -1.53
CA ALA A 30 -3.47 4.00 -1.94
C ALA A 30 -3.88 5.48 -2.00
N THR A 31 -4.30 5.94 -3.17
CA THR A 31 -4.74 7.31 -3.44
C THR A 31 -6.23 7.34 -3.72
N ASP A 32 -6.94 8.23 -3.02
CA ASP A 32 -8.37 8.45 -3.25
C ASP A 32 -8.60 9.61 -4.25
N PRO A 33 -9.19 9.36 -5.43
CA PRO A 33 -9.43 10.36 -6.45
C PRO A 33 -10.72 11.11 -6.22
N VAL A 34 -11.53 10.80 -5.19
CA VAL A 34 -12.87 11.39 -4.98
C VAL A 34 -12.86 12.91 -5.09
N SER A 35 -11.85 13.56 -4.51
CA SER A 35 -11.69 15.02 -4.56
C SER A 35 -11.38 15.54 -5.97
N VAL A 36 -10.50 14.85 -6.70
CA VAL A 36 -10.13 15.21 -8.09
C VAL A 36 -11.29 14.94 -9.03
N LEU A 37 -11.98 13.81 -8.84
CA LEU A 37 -13.12 13.39 -9.64
C LEU A 37 -14.29 14.37 -9.49
N ALA A 38 -14.56 14.87 -8.28
CA ALA A 38 -15.58 15.89 -8.05
C ALA A 38 -15.26 17.18 -8.83
N LEU A 39 -14.01 17.66 -8.77
CA LEU A 39 -13.56 18.84 -9.51
C LEU A 39 -13.69 18.63 -11.03
N VAL A 40 -13.19 17.50 -11.53
CA VAL A 40 -13.17 17.18 -12.96
C VAL A 40 -14.61 17.03 -13.51
N LYS A 41 -15.55 16.52 -12.71
CA LYS A 41 -16.99 16.50 -13.04
C LYS A 41 -17.59 17.92 -13.10
N THR A 42 -17.23 18.82 -12.18
CA THR A 42 -17.70 20.23 -12.24
C THR A 42 -17.17 21.00 -13.46
N LEU A 43 -16.03 20.58 -14.02
CA LEU A 43 -15.43 21.17 -15.22
C LEU A 43 -16.00 20.60 -16.54
N GLY A 44 -17.02 19.73 -16.47
CA GLY A 44 -17.69 19.18 -17.66
C GLY A 44 -16.96 18.00 -18.29
N ALA A 45 -16.15 17.26 -17.53
CA ALA A 45 -15.39 16.14 -18.06
C ALA A 45 -16.29 15.01 -18.62
N PRO A 46 -15.84 14.35 -19.70
CA PRO A 46 -16.57 13.23 -20.30
C PRO A 46 -16.60 12.02 -19.35
N LYS A 47 -17.73 11.29 -19.35
CA LYS A 47 -17.92 10.08 -18.51
C LYS A 47 -16.77 9.08 -18.59
N ARG A 48 -16.14 8.93 -19.77
CA ARG A 48 -14.99 8.04 -19.99
C ARG A 48 -13.78 8.41 -19.13
N LEU A 49 -13.52 9.71 -18.92
CA LEU A 49 -12.41 10.17 -18.09
C LEU A 49 -12.66 9.88 -16.61
N SER A 50 -13.89 10.08 -16.13
CA SER A 50 -14.28 9.72 -14.77
C SER A 50 -14.08 8.23 -14.48
N VAL A 51 -14.52 7.35 -15.40
CA VAL A 51 -14.34 5.90 -15.27
C VAL A 51 -12.85 5.51 -15.28
N LEU A 52 -12.02 6.20 -16.09
CA LEU A 52 -10.58 5.93 -16.13
C LEU A 52 -9.91 6.31 -14.80
N ILE A 53 -10.27 7.45 -14.23
CA ILE A 53 -9.73 7.93 -12.94
C ILE A 53 -10.17 7.00 -11.79
N GLU A 54 -11.44 6.61 -11.77
CA GLU A 54 -11.95 5.62 -10.81
C GLU A 54 -11.22 4.28 -10.94
N GLY A 55 -10.97 3.83 -12.17
CA GLY A 55 -10.24 2.59 -12.45
C GLY A 55 -8.76 2.64 -12.05
N GLU A 56 -8.09 3.78 -12.24
CA GLU A 56 -6.68 3.98 -11.85
C GLU A 56 -6.53 3.92 -10.32
N SER A 57 -7.41 4.59 -9.59
CA SER A 57 -7.42 4.50 -8.13
C SER A 57 -7.74 3.10 -7.62
N LEU A 58 -8.76 2.43 -8.18
CA LEU A 58 -9.11 1.07 -7.76
C LEU A 58 -7.95 0.09 -7.99
N PHE A 59 -7.25 0.23 -9.12
CA PHE A 59 -6.05 -0.55 -9.40
C PHE A 59 -4.92 -0.23 -8.42
N ASN A 60 -4.73 1.04 -8.09
CA ASN A 60 -3.74 1.48 -7.13
C ASN A 60 -4.03 0.95 -5.72
N ASP A 61 -5.28 0.99 -5.26
CA ASP A 61 -5.72 0.46 -3.95
C ASP A 61 -5.48 -1.05 -3.86
N GLY A 62 -5.88 -1.80 -4.90
CA GLY A 62 -5.61 -3.23 -4.97
C GLY A 62 -4.10 -3.55 -4.95
N THR A 63 -3.29 -2.76 -5.64
CA THR A 63 -1.83 -2.94 -5.64
C THR A 63 -1.21 -2.61 -4.28
N ALA A 64 -1.69 -1.55 -3.62
CA ALA A 64 -1.24 -1.13 -2.29
C ALA A 64 -1.51 -2.21 -1.24
N VAL A 65 -2.69 -2.82 -1.25
CA VAL A 65 -3.06 -3.92 -0.35
C VAL A 65 -2.18 -5.15 -0.57
N VAL A 66 -1.99 -5.57 -1.82
CA VAL A 66 -1.12 -6.72 -2.14
C VAL A 66 0.31 -6.45 -1.68
N LEU A 67 0.85 -5.26 -1.98
CA LEU A 67 2.19 -4.87 -1.56
C LEU A 67 2.33 -4.83 -0.02
N PHE A 68 1.32 -4.30 0.67
CA PHE A 68 1.27 -4.28 2.12
C PHE A 68 1.30 -5.69 2.71
N ASN A 69 0.48 -6.62 2.21
CA ASN A 69 0.44 -7.98 2.74
C ASN A 69 1.78 -8.72 2.53
N ILE A 70 2.45 -8.53 1.38
CA ILE A 70 3.78 -9.12 1.12
C ILE A 70 4.83 -8.58 2.10
N LEU A 71 4.85 -7.26 2.32
CA LEU A 71 5.79 -6.62 3.22
C LEU A 71 5.50 -6.99 4.68
N LEU A 72 4.23 -7.11 5.06
CA LEU A 72 3.80 -7.55 6.39
C LEU A 72 4.24 -8.99 6.66
N ALA A 73 3.96 -9.90 5.74
CA ALA A 73 4.40 -11.30 5.78
C ALA A 73 5.92 -11.40 5.97
N THR A 74 6.68 -10.66 5.17
CA THR A 74 8.15 -10.62 5.24
C THR A 74 8.62 -10.08 6.59
N THR A 75 7.98 -9.02 7.09
CA THR A 75 8.31 -8.41 8.38
C THR A 75 8.06 -9.36 9.55
N LEU A 76 6.94 -10.08 9.54
CA LEU A 76 6.58 -11.07 10.57
C LEU A 76 7.50 -12.28 10.54
N ALA A 77 7.88 -12.76 9.35
CA ALA A 77 8.81 -13.88 9.18
C ALA A 77 10.19 -13.54 9.77
N ILE A 78 10.67 -12.31 9.57
CA ILE A 78 11.96 -11.85 10.09
C ILE A 78 11.90 -11.56 11.60
N ALA A 79 10.78 -11.00 12.09
CA ALA A 79 10.63 -10.64 13.49
C ALA A 79 10.39 -11.86 14.40
N SER A 80 9.95 -13.00 13.86
CA SER A 80 9.64 -14.18 14.66
C SER A 80 10.87 -15.06 14.91
N PRO A 81 11.27 -15.28 16.19
CA PRO A 81 12.37 -16.19 16.52
C PRO A 81 12.07 -17.66 16.21
N ALA A 82 10.80 -17.99 15.96
CA ALA A 82 10.32 -19.37 15.78
C ALA A 82 10.35 -19.85 14.31
N GLY A 83 10.76 -19.02 13.35
CA GLY A 83 10.78 -19.39 11.94
C GLY A 83 9.37 -19.62 11.38
N ILE A 84 8.55 -18.56 11.36
CA ILE A 84 7.23 -18.62 10.75
C ILE A 84 7.41 -18.74 9.23
N GLU A 85 7.05 -19.90 8.67
CA GLU A 85 6.85 -20.05 7.23
C GLU A 85 5.57 -19.32 6.85
N VAL A 86 5.70 -18.18 6.18
CA VAL A 86 4.54 -17.46 5.62
C VAL A 86 4.32 -17.92 4.19
N SER A 87 3.19 -18.57 3.92
CA SER A 87 2.83 -18.99 2.58
C SER A 87 2.33 -17.80 1.77
N PHE A 88 2.54 -17.83 0.45
CA PHE A 88 1.95 -16.85 -0.46
C PHE A 88 0.41 -16.83 -0.34
N MET A 89 -0.23 -17.95 0.01
CA MET A 89 -1.67 -17.95 0.22
C MET A 89 -2.09 -17.15 1.46
N ASP A 90 -1.27 -17.09 2.51
CA ASP A 90 -1.56 -16.32 3.73
C ASP A 90 -1.61 -14.80 3.44
N VAL A 91 -0.88 -14.36 2.42
CA VAL A 91 -0.91 -12.97 1.90
C VAL A 91 -2.29 -12.62 1.33
N PHE A 92 -3.06 -13.59 0.82
CA PHE A 92 -4.38 -13.38 0.19
C PHE A 92 -5.56 -13.86 1.05
N THR A 93 -5.33 -14.74 2.01
CA THR A 93 -6.37 -15.27 2.92
C THR A 93 -6.44 -14.54 4.26
N ALA A 94 -5.64 -13.50 4.49
CA ALA A 94 -5.81 -12.58 5.62
C ALA A 94 -7.22 -11.99 5.58
N ARG A 95 -8.14 -12.68 6.26
CA ARG A 95 -9.57 -12.41 6.28
C ARG A 95 -9.76 -11.16 7.12
N PHE A 96 -10.08 -10.05 6.45
CA PHE A 96 -10.59 -8.85 7.10
C PHE A 96 -12.00 -9.18 7.59
N GLU A 97 -12.11 -9.69 8.83
CA GLU A 97 -13.38 -9.75 9.57
C GLU A 97 -13.69 -8.40 10.21
#